data_AF-A0A917U2N1-F1
#
_entry.id   AF-A0A917U2N1-F1
#
_cell.length_a   1.000
_cell.length_b   1.000
_cell.length_c   1.000
_cell.angle_alpha   90.00
_cell.angle_beta   90.00
_cell.angle_gamma   90.00
#
_symmetry.space_group_name_H-M   'P 1'
#
loop_
_entity.id
_entity.type
_entity.pdbx_description
1 polymer ?
#
loop_
_entity_poly.entity_id
_entity_poly.type
_entity_poly.pdbx_seq_one_letter_code
_entity_poly.pdbx_strand_id
1 'polypeptide(L)'
;MISRHTDKTESTRVPPEVSDAARAELETRGWTVFEFLAACLTALTRQPSELMAVVERHKPEPKPKGRPRKTAREMFDTAEGRQQGPAAKAMRARRKPPAE
;
A
#
# COMPACT_ATOMS: atom_id res chain seq x y z
N MET A 1 28.74 22.17 0.57
CA MET A 1 27.47 22.27 -0.20
C MET A 1 26.77 20.93 -0.10
N ILE A 2 25.63 20.84 0.59
CA ILE A 2 24.88 19.59 0.75
C ILE A 2 23.84 19.56 -0.37
N SER A 3 23.99 18.61 -1.31
CA SER A 3 23.10 18.47 -2.46
C SER A 3 21.70 18.02 -1.99
N ARG A 4 20.67 18.84 -2.23
CA ARG A 4 19.26 18.53 -1.90
C ARG A 4 18.69 17.37 -2.73
N HIS A 5 19.42 16.90 -3.74
CA HIS A 5 19.04 15.76 -4.58
C HIS A 5 19.49 14.40 -4.03
N THR A 6 20.27 14.38 -2.94
CA THR A 6 20.71 13.14 -2.29
C THR A 6 19.72 12.67 -1.21
N ASP A 7 18.81 13.54 -0.78
CA ASP A 7 17.74 13.23 0.17
C ASP A 7 16.64 12.45 -0.53
N LYS A 8 16.85 11.15 -0.67
CA LYS A 8 15.86 10.24 -1.21
C LYS A 8 14.80 10.03 -0.13
N THR A 9 13.69 10.75 -0.21
CA THR A 9 12.53 10.51 0.67
C THR A 9 11.96 9.12 0.38
N GLU A 10 12.37 8.12 1.15
CA GLU A 10 11.81 6.78 1.08
C GLU A 10 10.52 6.74 1.90
N SER A 11 9.38 6.82 1.21
CA SER A 11 8.06 6.68 1.84
C SER A 11 7.71 5.19 1.96
N THR A 12 7.58 4.73 3.20
CA THR A 12 7.04 3.39 3.49
C THR A 12 5.55 3.52 3.81
N ARG A 13 4.70 2.82 3.05
CA ARG A 13 3.26 2.73 3.38
C ARG A 13 3.07 1.72 4.51
N VAL A 14 2.69 2.21 5.67
CA VAL A 14 2.11 1.43 6.76
C VAL A 14 0.62 1.21 6.44
N PRO A 15 0.05 0.02 6.68
CA PRO A 15 -1.40 -0.17 6.56
C PRO A 15 -2.16 0.82 7.45
N PRO A 16 -3.24 1.44 6.96
CA PRO A 16 -3.95 2.49 7.69
C PRO A 16 -4.45 2.01 9.06
N GLU A 17 -4.92 0.77 9.14
CA GLU A 17 -5.37 0.17 10.40
C GLU A 17 -4.27 0.10 11.47
N VAL A 18 -3.02 -0.12 11.05
CA VAL A 18 -1.87 -0.17 11.96
C VAL A 18 -1.47 1.24 12.39
N SER A 19 -1.45 2.20 11.46
CA SER A 19 -1.10 3.58 11.79
C SER A 19 -2.11 4.24 12.71
N ASP A 20 -3.41 3.98 12.51
CA ASP A 20 -4.47 4.56 13.30
C ASP A 20 -4.47 4.00 14.73
N ALA A 21 -4.30 2.68 14.88
CA ALA A 21 -4.17 2.03 16.18
C ALA A 21 -2.94 2.53 16.96
N ALA A 22 -1.78 2.63 16.28
CA ALA A 22 -0.56 3.14 16.91
C ALA A 22 -0.72 4.60 17.36
N ARG A 23 -1.39 5.43 16.54
CA ARG A 23 -1.64 6.83 16.88
C ARG A 23 -2.55 6.97 18.10
N ALA A 24 -3.64 6.20 18.17
CA ALA A 24 -4.55 6.22 19.31
C ALA A 24 -3.85 5.82 20.62
N GLU A 25 -2.97 4.81 20.56
CA GLU A 25 -2.19 4.37 21.72
C GLU A 25 -1.19 5.44 22.19
N LEU A 26 -0.52 6.11 21.25
CA LEU A 26 0.40 7.21 21.58
C LEU A 26 -0.32 8.42 22.16
N GLU A 27 -1.47 8.79 21.59
CA GLU A 27 -2.29 9.90 22.10
C GLU A 27 -2.79 9.63 23.52
N THR A 28 -3.19 8.39 23.83
CA THR A 28 -3.57 7.96 25.18
C THR A 28 -2.43 8.16 26.20
N ARG A 29 -1.18 8.05 25.74
CA ARG A 29 0.03 8.25 26.56
C ARG A 29 0.53 9.69 26.54
N GLY A 30 -0.13 10.59 25.81
CA GLY A 30 0.27 11.98 25.64
C GLY A 30 1.52 12.15 24.76
N TRP A 31 1.80 11.20 23.87
CA TRP A 31 2.96 11.22 22.98
C TRP A 31 2.55 11.53 21.54
N THR A 32 3.37 12.32 20.86
CA THR A 32 3.31 12.46 19.41
C THR A 32 4.10 11.36 18.71
N VAL A 33 3.79 11.10 17.43
CA VAL A 33 4.55 10.16 16.60
C VAL A 33 6.02 10.56 16.50
N PHE A 34 6.33 11.86 16.41
CA PHE A 34 7.70 12.35 16.32
C PHE A 34 8.50 12.11 17.61
N GLU A 35 7.89 12.36 18.77
CA GLU A 35 8.53 12.06 20.07
C GLU A 35 8.78 10.57 20.23
N PHE A 36 7.82 9.74 19.84
CA PHE A 36 7.99 8.29 19.85
C PHE A 36 9.13 7.82 18.95
N LEU A 37 9.22 8.35 17.72
CA LEU A 37 10.31 8.02 16.80
C LEU A 37 11.67 8.48 17.35
N ALA A 38 11.75 9.68 17.91
CA ALA A 38 12.98 10.19 18.52
C ALA A 38 13.43 9.33 19.73
N ALA A 39 12.47 8.88 20.55
CA ALA A 39 12.73 7.95 21.66
C ALA A 39 13.22 6.59 21.16
N CYS A 40 12.61 6.03 20.11
CA CYS A 40 13.05 4.79 19.48
C CYS A 40 14.48 4.90 18.95
N LEU A 41 14.82 5.99 18.24
CA LEU A 41 16.17 6.22 17.74
C LEU A 41 17.18 6.35 18.88
N THR A 42 16.81 7.05 19.96
CA THR A 42 17.65 7.16 21.16
C THR A 42 17.87 5.79 21.80
N ALA A 43 16.81 4.99 21.96
CA ALA A 43 16.89 3.63 22.49
C ALA A 43 17.77 2.73 21.63
N LEU A 44 17.69 2.83 20.30
CA LEU A 44 18.54 2.08 19.37
C LEU A 44 20.02 2.33 19.61
N THR A 45 20.41 3.58 19.91
CA THR A 45 21.81 3.93 20.19
C THR A 45 22.30 3.47 21.55
N ARG A 46 21.41 3.32 22.54
CA ARG A 46 21.78 3.00 23.93
C ARG A 46 21.69 1.51 24.23
N GLN A 47 20.67 0.83 23.69
CA GLN A 47 20.33 -0.56 23.98
C GLN A 47 19.90 -1.27 22.68
N PRO A 48 20.82 -1.42 21.71
CA PRO A 48 20.48 -1.90 20.37
C PRO A 48 19.87 -3.30 20.38
N SER A 49 20.44 -4.22 21.15
CA SER A 49 19.99 -5.62 21.19
C SER A 49 18.57 -5.77 21.72
N GLU A 50 18.20 -4.99 22.75
CA GLU A 50 16.86 -5.05 23.35
C GLU A 50 15.79 -4.51 22.41
N LEU A 51 16.04 -3.35 21.79
CA LEU A 51 15.10 -2.78 20.84
C LEU A 51 14.97 -3.67 19.59
N MET A 52 16.07 -4.19 19.06
CA MET A 52 16.05 -5.06 17.89
C MET A 52 15.29 -6.36 18.16
N ALA A 53 15.42 -6.95 19.35
CA ALA A 53 14.67 -8.15 19.72
C ALA A 53 13.14 -7.95 19.70
N VAL A 54 12.66 -6.72 19.93
CA VAL A 54 11.25 -6.35 19.79
C VAL A 54 10.89 -6.13 18.32
N VAL A 55 11.67 -5.32 17.60
CA VAL A 55 11.38 -4.91 16.22
C VAL A 55 11.44 -6.09 15.24
N GLU A 56 12.36 -7.04 15.42
CA GLU A 56 12.53 -8.19 14.53
C GLU A 56 11.26 -9.07 14.45
N ARG A 57 10.46 -9.13 15.52
CA ARG A 57 9.18 -9.87 15.54
C ARG A 57 8.12 -9.28 14.60
N HIS A 58 8.27 -8.01 14.23
CA HIS A 58 7.33 -7.26 13.40
C HIS A 58 7.92 -6.89 12.04
N LYS A 59 9.10 -7.43 11.69
CA LYS A 59 9.77 -7.12 10.43
C LYS A 59 8.91 -7.65 9.26
N PRO A 60 8.46 -6.77 8.34
CA PRO A 60 7.67 -7.22 7.20
C PRO A 60 8.55 -8.06 6.27
N GLU A 61 7.95 -9.07 5.63
CA GLU A 61 8.63 -9.82 4.59
C GLU A 61 9.05 -8.89 3.45
N PRO A 62 10.28 -9.02 2.92
CA PRO A 62 10.72 -8.23 1.80
C PRO A 62 9.84 -8.52 0.59
N LYS A 63 9.30 -7.47 -0.04
CA LYS A 63 8.55 -7.63 -1.29
C LYS A 63 9.44 -8.32 -2.33
N PRO A 64 8.94 -9.34 -3.05
CA PRO A 64 9.71 -9.99 -4.10
C PRO A 64 10.15 -8.95 -5.12
N LYS A 65 11.46 -8.88 -5.37
CA LYS A 65 12.03 -7.99 -6.37
C LYS A 65 11.76 -8.58 -7.76
N GLY A 66 11.10 -7.80 -8.61
CA GLY A 66 10.87 -8.15 -10.01
C GLY A 66 9.40 -8.03 -10.41
N ARG A 67 9.16 -8.06 -11.72
CA ARG A 67 7.81 -8.15 -12.27
C ARG A 67 7.20 -9.48 -11.82
N PRO A 68 5.96 -9.53 -11.32
CA PRO A 68 5.28 -10.80 -11.08
C PRO A 68 5.37 -11.63 -12.36
N ARG A 69 6.00 -12.81 -12.27
CA ARG A 69 5.94 -13.78 -13.34
C ARG A 69 4.49 -14.21 -13.40
N LYS A 70 3.77 -13.77 -14.44
CA LYS A 70 2.43 -14.29 -14.73
C LYS A 70 2.51 -15.81 -14.64
N THR A 71 1.74 -16.40 -13.75
CA THR A 71 1.63 -17.85 -13.71
C THR A 71 1.03 -18.30 -15.03
N ALA A 72 1.35 -19.51 -15.50
CA ALA A 72 0.79 -20.04 -16.76
C ALA A 72 -0.75 -19.91 -16.79
N ARG A 73 -1.40 -20.01 -15.62
CA ARG A 73 -2.84 -19.82 -15.44
C ARG A 73 -3.33 -18.42 -15.88
N GLU A 74 -2.60 -17.35 -15.59
CA GLU A 74 -2.95 -15.98 -16.02
C GLU A 74 -2.70 -15.73 -17.52
N MET A 75 -1.87 -16.55 -18.18
CA MET A 75 -1.69 -16.50 -19.62
C MET A 75 -2.87 -17.14 -20.36
N PHE A 76 -3.48 -18.19 -19.80
CA PHE A 76 -4.65 -18.85 -20.39
C PHE A 76 -5.95 -18.04 -20.23
N ASP A 77 -6.17 -17.38 -19.08
CA ASP A 77 -7.33 -16.48 -18.89
C ASP A 77 -7.36 -15.29 -19.86
N THR A 78 -6.20 -14.83 -20.34
CA THR A 78 -6.13 -13.72 -21.31
C THR A 78 -6.44 -14.18 -22.75
N ALA A 79 -6.32 -15.47 -23.04
CA ALA A 79 -6.55 -16.01 -24.38
C ALA A 79 -8.04 -16.23 -24.70
N GLU A 80 -8.89 -16.45 -23.68
CA GLU A 80 -10.35 -16.65 -23.88
C GLU A 80 -11.20 -15.38 -23.66
N GLY A 81 -10.64 -14.32 -23.06
CA GLY A 81 -11.39 -13.10 -22.71
C GLY A 81 -11.41 -11.99 -23.77
N ARG A 82 -10.89 -12.20 -24.98
CA ARG A 82 -10.77 -11.14 -26.01
C ARG A 82 -11.78 -11.30 -27.16
N GLN A 83 -13.06 -11.47 -26.83
CA GLN A 83 -14.17 -11.14 -27.74
C GLN A 83 -15.27 -10.43 -26.96
N GLN A 84 -15.22 -9.10 -26.94
CA GLN A 84 -16.40 -8.24 -26.93
C GLN A 84 -15.95 -6.82 -27.28
N GLY A 85 -16.00 -6.52 -28.58
CA GLY A 85 -15.89 -5.15 -29.08
C GLY A 85 -17.07 -4.29 -28.60
N PRO A 86 -16.97 -2.96 -28.71
CA PRO A 86 -18.02 -2.05 -28.28
C PRO A 86 -19.23 -2.10 -29.22
N ALA A 87 -20.10 -3.09 -29.04
CA ALA A 87 -21.33 -3.28 -29.82
C ALA A 87 -22.62 -3.27 -28.98
N ALA A 88 -22.58 -2.71 -27.76
CA ALA A 88 -23.73 -2.69 -26.85
C ALA A 88 -24.23 -1.27 -26.52
N LYS A 89 -24.20 -0.34 -27.49
CA LYS A 89 -24.79 0.99 -27.30
C LYS A 89 -25.42 1.59 -28.56
N ALA A 90 -26.18 0.80 -29.33
CA ALA A 90 -26.98 1.33 -30.44
C ALA A 90 -28.18 0.44 -30.84
N MET A 91 -28.94 -0.12 -29.90
CA MET A 91 -30.24 -0.74 -30.19
C MET A 91 -31.27 -0.45 -29.11
N ARG A 92 -31.58 0.85 -28.92
CA ARG A 92 -32.82 1.27 -28.26
C ARG A 92 -33.49 2.37 -29.06
N ALA A 93 -33.65 2.11 -30.36
CA ALA A 93 -34.66 2.77 -31.16
C ALA A 93 -35.92 1.89 -31.18
N ARG A 94 -37.07 2.56 -31.08
CA ARG A 94 -38.44 2.08 -31.39
C ARG A 94 -39.18 1.37 -30.25
N ARG A 95 -39.94 2.18 -29.50
CA ARG A 95 -41.34 1.89 -29.11
C ARG A 95 -41.99 3.18 -28.57
N LYS A 96 -42.58 3.98 -29.46
CA LYS A 96 -43.76 4.78 -29.13
C LYS A 96 -44.79 4.53 -30.24
N PRO A 97 -46.01 4.09 -29.93
CA PRO A 97 -47.08 3.88 -30.90
C PRO A 97 -47.72 5.21 -31.33
N PRO A 98 -48.42 5.23 -32.49
CA PRO A 98 -49.18 6.39 -32.94
C PRO A 98 -50.60 6.40 -32.35
N ALA A 99 -51.10 7.59 -32.00
CA ALA A 99 -52.50 7.98 -31.80
C ALA A 99 -52.47 9.50 -31.51
N GLU A 100 -53.31 10.36 -32.05
CA GLU A 100 -54.41 10.32 -33.03
C GLU A 100 -54.49 11.74 -33.63
#